data_AF-A0A1V5N5W5-F1
#
_entry.id   AF-A0A1V5N5W5-F1
#
_cell.length_a   1.000
_cell.length_b   1.000
_cell.length_c   1.000
_cell.angle_alpha   90.00
_cell.angle_beta   90.00
_cell.angle_gamma   90.00
#
_symmetry.space_group_name_H-M   'P 1'
#
loop_
_entity.id
_entity.type
_entity.pdbx_description
1 polymer ?
#
loop_
_entity_poly.entity_id
_entity_poly.type
_entity_poly.pdbx_seq_one_letter_code
_entity_poly.pdbx_strand_id
1 'polypeptide(L)'
;MKKFLVALLVLFVSTASNAQVLLVDFNGRNWNDPSDPTVTTYRGPSYLDPSIVNPVWNGLEFWGTEPEAPHAGADPSIIHSVYFTSYDPENPPADPNALHWSDGTEATGISISFSGLGVGMGSADYWNPWEERSVLGGDAQWIYADYVITPPYNTNILIDGLTPSQAYDLAIYGCNGDAGIGGYFTANGVGPLDLIGGHKNAGILYGVVADENGQITVDVSEGPNVGIATYSGLELREAVAQPVDTAYLTGFCITRCDEAGSMITSERYNTLWPNPAWEAVFYPGAYDPNTFDPNLLVNSYADMDIRIPFQVGDTKTFTFVFARTGATDSPYYSATLFFNNKELVPGGGTPGITVMAAMDDNGPADGNPAFMANSHTNTMGWPFDPAVPGTGTLVYYDYQNQVSINVTGFVVYNQFVYNKDYIYRSDWANPASGPDTWVDAIGQITLAATEYLPTCAEQNVYAPEDFNQDCYVNLEDFAQFAGAWLTCNEPRNPVCE
;
A
#
# COMPACT_ATOMS: atom_id res chain seq x y z
N MET A 1 -16.19 19.45 52.57
CA MET A 1 -15.82 19.74 51.16
C MET A 1 -14.72 18.79 50.74
N LYS A 2 -15.05 17.77 49.95
CA LYS A 2 -14.16 16.98 49.08
C LYS A 2 -15.09 16.02 48.33
N LYS A 3 -15.53 16.44 47.13
CA LYS A 3 -16.28 15.58 46.22
C LYS A 3 -15.28 14.60 45.62
N PHE A 4 -15.44 13.32 45.91
CA PHE A 4 -14.78 12.24 45.18
C PHE A 4 -15.44 12.18 43.79
N LEU A 5 -14.73 12.65 42.77
CA LEU A 5 -15.03 12.32 41.38
C LEU A 5 -14.40 10.95 41.14
N VAL A 6 -15.22 9.90 41.17
CA VAL A 6 -14.82 8.60 40.62
C VAL A 6 -14.84 8.79 39.10
N ALA A 7 -13.65 8.92 38.51
CA ALA A 7 -13.51 8.80 37.07
C ALA A 7 -13.89 7.36 36.70
N LEU A 8 -15.09 7.22 36.15
CA LEU A 8 -15.54 6.00 35.51
C LEU A 8 -14.67 5.84 34.25
N LEU A 9 -13.56 5.12 34.38
CA LEU A 9 -12.81 4.62 33.23
C LEU A 9 -13.72 3.57 32.57
N VAL A 10 -14.57 4.02 31.66
CA VAL A 10 -15.19 3.12 30.69
C VAL A 10 -14.05 2.71 29.76
N LEU A 11 -13.35 1.64 30.11
CA LEU A 11 -12.67 0.84 29.11
C LEU A 11 -13.78 0.37 28.17
N PHE A 12 -13.92 1.02 27.03
CA PHE A 12 -14.38 0.32 25.85
C PHE A 12 -13.34 -0.76 25.59
N VAL A 13 -13.52 -1.92 26.22
CA VAL A 13 -13.08 -3.15 25.58
C VAL A 13 -14.07 -3.28 24.43
N SER A 14 -13.76 -2.63 23.31
CA SER A 14 -14.25 -3.15 22.04
C SER A 14 -13.66 -4.55 21.98
N THR A 15 -14.47 -5.55 22.32
CA THR A 15 -14.29 -6.85 21.71
C THR A 15 -14.42 -6.57 20.22
N ALA A 16 -13.30 -6.30 19.56
CA ALA A 16 -13.26 -6.34 18.11
C ALA A 16 -13.85 -7.72 17.78
N SER A 17 -15.02 -7.74 17.16
CA SER A 17 -15.34 -8.90 16.34
C SER A 17 -14.20 -8.92 15.33
N ASN A 18 -13.29 -9.88 15.43
CA ASN A 18 -12.28 -10.07 14.40
C ASN A 18 -13.06 -10.16 13.09
N ALA A 19 -12.87 -9.19 12.20
CA ALA A 19 -13.53 -9.20 10.92
C ALA A 19 -13.11 -10.49 10.21
N GLN A 20 -14.08 -11.27 9.75
CA GLN A 20 -13.79 -12.50 9.03
C GLN A 20 -13.05 -12.15 7.73
N VAL A 21 -11.94 -12.84 7.47
CA VAL A 21 -11.17 -12.65 6.24
C VAL A 21 -11.51 -13.80 5.30
N LEU A 22 -11.87 -13.50 4.06
CA LEU A 22 -11.98 -14.48 2.99
C LEU A 22 -10.60 -14.59 2.35
N LEU A 23 -9.97 -15.76 2.41
CA LEU A 23 -8.67 -16.02 1.78
C LEU A 23 -8.84 -16.95 0.59
N VAL A 24 -8.34 -16.55 -0.56
CA VAL A 24 -8.55 -17.27 -1.81
C VAL A 24 -7.25 -17.42 -2.55
N ASP A 25 -6.90 -18.67 -2.83
CA ASP A 25 -5.75 -19.11 -3.59
C ASP A 25 -6.24 -19.54 -4.98
N PHE A 26 -5.52 -19.14 -6.02
CA PHE A 26 -5.84 -19.46 -7.40
C PHE A 26 -4.88 -20.52 -7.89
N ASN A 27 -5.31 -21.78 -7.85
CA ASN A 27 -4.44 -22.91 -8.12
C ASN A 27 -4.71 -23.50 -9.50
N GLY A 28 -3.63 -23.72 -10.24
CA GLY A 28 -3.67 -24.27 -11.58
C GLY A 28 -3.46 -25.77 -11.58
N ARG A 29 -4.36 -26.49 -12.23
CA ARG A 29 -4.17 -27.92 -12.50
C ARG A 29 -3.68 -28.17 -13.91
N ASN A 30 -2.61 -28.96 -14.03
CA ASN A 30 -2.17 -29.53 -15.30
C ASN A 30 -1.65 -30.99 -15.12
N TRP A 31 -1.04 -31.57 -16.17
CA TRP A 31 -0.50 -32.94 -16.13
C TRP A 31 0.75 -33.11 -15.24
N ASN A 32 1.54 -32.05 -15.05
CA ASN A 32 2.76 -32.03 -14.24
C ASN A 32 2.49 -31.63 -12.78
N ASP A 33 1.39 -30.94 -12.51
CA ASP A 33 0.94 -30.53 -11.19
C ASP A 33 -0.51 -31.00 -10.92
N PRO A 34 -0.69 -32.17 -10.30
CA PRO A 34 -2.01 -32.64 -9.90
C PRO A 34 -2.51 -31.80 -8.73
N SER A 35 -3.77 -31.35 -8.78
CA SER A 35 -4.46 -30.62 -7.71
C SER A 35 -3.99 -31.04 -6.30
N ASP A 36 -3.21 -30.19 -5.64
CA ASP A 36 -2.71 -30.45 -4.29
C ASP A 36 -3.34 -29.45 -3.31
N PRO A 37 -4.36 -29.88 -2.54
CA PRO A 37 -5.03 -29.00 -1.60
C PRO A 37 -4.14 -28.56 -0.43
N THR A 38 -2.92 -29.10 -0.35
CA THR A 38 -1.93 -28.72 0.63
C THR A 38 -0.98 -27.64 0.13
N VAL A 39 -0.91 -27.36 -1.17
CA VAL A 39 -0.03 -26.35 -1.77
C VAL A 39 -0.86 -25.09 -2.00
N THR A 40 -0.56 -24.05 -1.21
CA THR A 40 -1.03 -22.68 -1.45
C THR A 40 0.17 -21.84 -1.86
N THR A 41 -0.06 -20.81 -2.70
CA THR A 41 1.03 -19.89 -3.09
C THR A 41 1.65 -19.16 -1.89
N TYR A 42 0.89 -19.00 -0.81
CA TYR A 42 1.36 -18.40 0.43
C TYR A 42 0.96 -19.24 1.66
N ARG A 43 1.93 -19.51 2.54
CA ARG A 43 1.76 -20.27 3.80
C ARG A 43 2.14 -19.45 5.04
N GLY A 44 1.83 -18.16 5.04
CA GLY A 44 2.03 -17.29 6.21
C GLY A 44 0.71 -16.83 6.84
N PRO A 45 0.79 -15.97 7.87
CA PRO A 45 -0.38 -15.33 8.46
C PRO A 45 -1.15 -14.49 7.44
N SER A 46 -2.47 -14.34 7.62
CA SER A 46 -3.27 -13.48 6.73
C SER A 46 -2.65 -12.08 6.62
N TYR A 47 -2.60 -11.57 5.40
CA TYR A 47 -2.04 -10.25 5.09
C TYR A 47 -2.96 -9.12 5.56
N LEU A 48 -4.28 -9.33 5.50
CA LEU A 48 -5.26 -8.41 6.08
C LEU A 48 -5.28 -8.53 7.61
N ASP A 49 -5.23 -9.73 8.18
CA ASP A 49 -5.22 -9.96 9.64
C ASP A 49 -4.07 -10.87 10.08
N PRO A 50 -2.89 -10.30 10.40
CA PRO A 50 -1.72 -11.06 10.84
C PRO A 50 -1.92 -11.86 12.15
N SER A 51 -2.99 -11.61 12.91
CA SER A 51 -3.31 -12.40 14.10
C SER A 51 -3.79 -13.82 13.74
N ILE A 52 -4.20 -14.04 12.49
CA ILE A 52 -4.62 -15.33 11.95
C ILE A 52 -3.37 -16.07 11.43
N VAL A 53 -2.74 -16.85 12.30
CA VAL A 53 -1.46 -17.53 12.02
C VAL A 53 -1.62 -18.80 11.17
N ASN A 54 -2.79 -19.44 11.19
CA ASN A 54 -3.10 -20.65 10.40
C ASN A 54 -4.47 -20.52 9.71
N PRO A 55 -4.60 -19.65 8.70
CA PRO A 55 -5.87 -19.41 8.02
C PRO A 55 -6.33 -20.62 7.18
N VAL A 56 -7.65 -20.77 7.07
CA VAL A 56 -8.27 -21.61 6.02
C VAL A 56 -8.21 -20.85 4.70
N TRP A 57 -7.63 -21.47 3.67
CA TRP A 57 -7.60 -20.94 2.31
C TRP A 57 -8.61 -21.65 1.43
N ASN A 58 -9.33 -20.90 0.61
CA ASN A 58 -10.17 -21.41 -0.46
C ASN A 58 -9.32 -21.54 -1.71
N GLY A 59 -8.98 -22.76 -2.09
CA GLY A 59 -8.31 -23.04 -3.35
C GLY A 59 -9.31 -23.13 -4.50
N LEU A 60 -9.25 -22.19 -5.43
CA LEU A 60 -10.03 -22.23 -6.67
C LEU A 60 -9.20 -22.94 -7.73
N GLU A 61 -9.67 -24.12 -8.15
CA GLU A 61 -8.99 -24.91 -9.16
C GLU A 61 -9.38 -24.43 -10.57
N PHE A 62 -8.37 -24.02 -11.35
CA PHE A 62 -8.47 -23.71 -12.76
C PHE A 62 -7.88 -24.84 -13.59
N TRP A 63 -8.49 -25.16 -14.73
CA TRP A 63 -7.89 -26.10 -15.68
C TRP A 63 -7.22 -25.33 -16.81
N GLY A 64 -5.93 -25.61 -17.01
CA GLY A 64 -5.21 -25.13 -18.19
C GLY A 64 -5.68 -25.84 -19.47
N THR A 65 -5.36 -25.28 -20.63
CA THR A 65 -5.53 -25.98 -21.90
C THR A 65 -4.44 -27.05 -22.04
N GLU A 66 -4.80 -28.33 -21.87
CA GLU A 66 -3.86 -29.43 -22.10
C GLU A 66 -3.57 -29.60 -23.60
N PRO A 67 -2.29 -29.67 -24.03
CA PRO A 67 -1.95 -29.79 -25.46
C PRO A 67 -2.29 -31.17 -26.08
N GLU A 68 -2.49 -32.23 -25.29
CA GLU A 68 -2.60 -33.61 -25.84
C GLU A 68 -3.77 -34.48 -25.29
N ALA A 69 -4.67 -33.95 -24.45
CA ALA A 69 -5.77 -34.72 -23.84
C ALA A 69 -7.16 -34.08 -24.08
N PRO A 70 -8.30 -34.71 -23.71
CA PRO A 70 -9.64 -34.28 -24.11
C PRO A 70 -10.10 -32.91 -23.55
N HIS A 71 -9.24 -32.20 -22.82
CA HIS A 71 -9.43 -30.85 -22.30
C HIS A 71 -8.77 -29.76 -23.17
N ALA A 72 -8.24 -30.11 -24.35
CA ALA A 72 -7.82 -29.16 -25.37
C ALA A 72 -8.99 -28.23 -25.76
N GLY A 73 -9.03 -27.03 -25.19
CA GLY A 73 -10.11 -26.05 -25.35
C GLY A 73 -10.95 -25.74 -24.11
N ALA A 74 -10.52 -26.16 -22.91
CA ALA A 74 -11.11 -25.68 -21.66
C ALA A 74 -10.95 -24.15 -21.53
N ASP A 75 -12.00 -23.49 -21.05
CA ASP A 75 -12.01 -22.04 -20.82
C ASP A 75 -11.38 -21.76 -19.45
N PRO A 76 -10.23 -21.07 -19.40
CA PRO A 76 -9.50 -20.83 -18.14
C PRO A 76 -10.21 -19.85 -17.20
N SER A 77 -11.33 -19.25 -17.60
CA SER A 77 -12.19 -18.46 -16.71
C SER A 77 -13.12 -19.31 -15.84
N ILE A 78 -13.20 -20.61 -16.08
CA ILE A 78 -14.08 -21.52 -15.35
C ILE A 78 -13.36 -22.12 -14.14
N ILE A 79 -13.94 -21.91 -12.96
CA ILE A 79 -13.55 -22.60 -11.72
C ILE A 79 -14.13 -24.02 -11.77
N HIS A 80 -13.28 -25.03 -11.71
CA HIS A 80 -13.67 -26.43 -11.83
C HIS A 80 -14.00 -27.09 -10.50
N SER A 81 -13.28 -26.72 -9.44
CA SER A 81 -13.54 -27.19 -8.08
C SER A 81 -13.04 -26.19 -7.06
N VAL A 82 -13.54 -26.32 -5.83
CA VAL A 82 -13.05 -25.59 -4.66
C VAL A 82 -12.48 -26.61 -3.68
N TYR A 83 -11.29 -26.33 -3.14
CA TYR A 83 -10.67 -27.14 -2.09
C TYR A 83 -10.19 -26.27 -0.93
N PHE A 84 -9.81 -26.90 0.20
CA PHE A 84 -9.48 -26.18 1.43
C PHE A 84 -8.23 -26.77 2.11
N THR A 85 -7.35 -25.89 2.63
CA THR A 85 -6.10 -26.29 3.32
C THR A 85 -6.33 -27.07 4.62
N SER A 86 -7.53 -26.96 5.20
CA SER A 86 -7.94 -27.68 6.40
C SER A 86 -8.97 -28.77 6.12
N TYR A 87 -8.98 -29.34 4.91
CA TYR A 87 -9.92 -30.41 4.54
C TYR A 87 -9.85 -31.56 5.56
N ASP A 88 -10.88 -31.66 6.40
CA ASP A 88 -11.11 -32.80 7.29
C ASP A 88 -11.96 -33.82 6.53
N PRO A 89 -11.37 -34.94 6.06
CA PRO A 89 -12.12 -35.97 5.35
C PRO A 89 -13.22 -36.63 6.21
N GLU A 90 -13.15 -36.49 7.54
CA GLU A 90 -14.19 -37.00 8.45
C GLU A 90 -15.38 -36.04 8.59
N ASN A 91 -15.20 -34.76 8.26
CA ASN A 91 -16.22 -33.71 8.34
C ASN A 91 -16.19 -32.81 7.09
N PRO A 92 -16.62 -33.33 5.92
CA PRO A 92 -16.61 -32.55 4.69
C PRO A 92 -17.58 -31.36 4.77
N PRO A 93 -17.28 -30.25 4.08
CA PRO A 93 -18.20 -29.11 4.00
C PRO A 93 -19.55 -29.52 3.41
N ALA A 94 -20.61 -28.86 3.86
CA ALA A 94 -21.97 -29.16 3.42
C ALA A 94 -22.19 -28.87 1.92
N ASP A 95 -21.54 -27.84 1.40
CA ASP A 95 -21.43 -27.55 -0.03
C ASP A 95 -19.95 -27.58 -0.46
N PRO A 96 -19.54 -28.52 -1.34
CA PRO A 96 -18.17 -28.60 -1.82
C PRO A 96 -17.76 -27.45 -2.75
N ASN A 97 -18.69 -26.58 -3.16
CA ASN A 97 -18.40 -25.39 -3.98
C ASN A 97 -18.48 -24.08 -3.19
N ALA A 98 -18.77 -24.13 -1.89
CA ALA A 98 -18.88 -22.92 -1.09
C ALA A 98 -17.50 -22.39 -0.67
N LEU A 99 -17.39 -21.06 -0.65
CA LEU A 99 -16.27 -20.38 -0.02
C LEU A 99 -16.42 -20.41 1.51
N HIS A 100 -15.30 -20.32 2.21
CA HIS A 100 -15.23 -20.27 3.67
C HIS A 100 -14.39 -19.09 4.13
N TRP A 101 -14.77 -18.50 5.26
CA TRP A 101 -13.96 -17.53 5.98
C TRP A 101 -12.73 -18.19 6.59
N SER A 102 -11.77 -17.36 7.01
CA SER A 102 -10.51 -17.76 7.64
C SER A 102 -10.67 -18.66 8.87
N ASP A 103 -11.83 -18.62 9.54
CA ASP A 103 -12.19 -19.44 10.69
C ASP A 103 -12.88 -20.76 10.32
N GLY A 104 -13.06 -21.04 9.03
CA GLY A 104 -13.70 -22.24 8.49
C GLY A 104 -15.23 -22.17 8.42
N THR A 105 -15.86 -21.04 8.77
CA THR A 105 -17.32 -20.88 8.56
C THR A 105 -17.64 -20.56 7.11
N GLU A 106 -18.80 -21.01 6.61
CA GLU A 106 -19.20 -20.79 5.22
C GLU A 106 -19.44 -19.30 4.91
N ALA A 107 -18.89 -18.82 3.80
CA ALA A 107 -19.08 -17.48 3.26
C ALA A 107 -20.28 -17.44 2.29
N THR A 108 -21.48 -17.59 2.85
CA THR A 108 -22.72 -17.72 2.08
C THR A 108 -22.99 -16.50 1.19
N GLY A 109 -23.27 -16.75 -0.09
CA GLY A 109 -23.71 -15.74 -1.05
C GLY A 109 -22.58 -15.02 -1.79
N ILE A 110 -21.33 -15.17 -1.33
CA ILE A 110 -20.17 -14.62 -2.00
C ILE A 110 -19.73 -15.55 -3.12
N SER A 111 -19.38 -14.99 -4.27
CA SER A 111 -18.79 -15.74 -5.39
C SER A 111 -17.64 -14.99 -6.04
N ILE A 112 -16.72 -15.74 -6.65
CA ILE A 112 -15.59 -15.21 -7.40
C ILE A 112 -15.68 -15.73 -8.83
N SER A 113 -15.44 -14.86 -9.80
CA SER A 113 -15.42 -15.21 -11.21
C SER A 113 -14.36 -14.38 -11.95
N PHE A 114 -14.02 -14.83 -13.15
CA PHE A 114 -12.96 -14.23 -13.95
C PHE A 114 -13.47 -13.90 -15.33
N SER A 115 -12.89 -12.87 -15.95
CA SER A 115 -13.14 -12.57 -17.37
C SER A 115 -11.88 -12.05 -18.05
N GLY A 116 -11.85 -12.15 -19.38
CA GLY A 116 -10.69 -11.75 -20.18
C GLY A 116 -9.54 -12.75 -20.17
N LEU A 117 -9.67 -13.92 -19.53
CA LEU A 117 -8.68 -14.99 -19.64
C LEU A 117 -8.81 -15.66 -21.01
N GLY A 118 -7.75 -15.60 -21.82
CA GLY A 118 -7.76 -16.09 -23.19
C GLY A 118 -7.63 -17.62 -23.28
N VAL A 119 -8.44 -18.25 -24.13
CA VAL A 119 -8.33 -19.69 -24.46
C VAL A 119 -6.94 -19.98 -25.05
N GLY A 120 -6.16 -20.84 -24.39
CA GLY A 120 -4.84 -21.27 -24.87
C GLY A 120 -3.66 -20.36 -24.52
N MET A 121 -3.86 -19.27 -23.76
CA MET A 121 -2.77 -18.38 -23.33
C MET A 121 -2.87 -17.95 -21.86
N GLY A 122 -4.06 -17.97 -21.25
CA GLY A 122 -4.23 -17.76 -19.83
C GLY A 122 -4.28 -19.09 -19.13
N SER A 123 -3.13 -19.59 -18.70
CA SER A 123 -3.09 -20.88 -18.03
C SER A 123 -2.61 -20.67 -16.62
N ALA A 124 -3.44 -21.06 -15.65
CA ALA A 124 -2.91 -21.41 -14.36
C ALA A 124 -1.87 -22.53 -14.57
N ASP A 125 -0.64 -22.30 -14.13
CA ASP A 125 0.45 -23.27 -14.21
C ASP A 125 0.85 -23.75 -15.65
N TYR A 126 0.60 -22.99 -16.72
CA TYR A 126 1.13 -23.39 -18.05
C TYR A 126 1.78 -22.23 -18.80
N TRP A 127 3.12 -22.23 -18.69
CA TRP A 127 4.02 -21.63 -19.67
C TRP A 127 4.95 -22.71 -20.22
N ASN A 128 4.88 -22.98 -21.53
CA ASN A 128 5.68 -24.00 -22.20
C ASN A 128 7.17 -23.57 -22.27
N PRO A 129 8.09 -24.20 -21.53
CA PRO A 129 9.50 -23.82 -21.55
C PRO A 129 10.22 -24.18 -22.87
N TRP A 130 9.57 -24.92 -23.78
CA TRP A 130 10.18 -25.42 -25.02
C TRP A 130 9.97 -24.52 -26.24
N GLU A 131 8.99 -23.61 -26.23
CA GLU A 131 8.68 -22.76 -27.39
C GLU A 131 9.35 -21.38 -27.38
N GLU A 132 9.71 -20.81 -26.21
CA GLU A 132 10.40 -19.51 -26.17
C GLU A 132 11.62 -19.48 -25.25
N ARG A 133 12.66 -20.18 -25.69
CA ARG A 133 14.05 -19.88 -25.31
C ARG A 133 14.53 -18.49 -25.80
N SER A 134 13.70 -17.77 -26.56
CA SER A 134 14.09 -16.57 -27.33
C SER A 134 13.56 -15.23 -26.82
N VAL A 135 12.52 -15.19 -25.97
CA VAL A 135 11.90 -13.91 -25.54
C VAL A 135 12.46 -13.38 -24.22
N LEU A 136 12.86 -14.26 -23.29
CA LEU A 136 13.36 -13.85 -21.96
C LEU A 136 14.85 -14.14 -21.71
N GLY A 137 15.60 -14.64 -22.71
CA GLY A 137 17.07 -14.60 -22.72
C GLY A 137 17.81 -15.39 -21.62
N GLY A 138 17.22 -16.43 -21.03
CA GLY A 138 17.86 -17.24 -19.98
C GLY A 138 17.39 -18.70 -19.95
N ASP A 139 18.16 -19.56 -19.27
CA ASP A 139 17.78 -20.95 -18.99
C ASP A 139 16.39 -20.99 -18.34
N ALA A 140 15.51 -21.87 -18.82
CA ALA A 140 14.09 -21.95 -18.45
C ALA A 140 13.88 -21.78 -16.94
N GLN A 141 13.49 -20.57 -16.54
CA GLN A 141 13.06 -20.28 -15.19
C GLN A 141 11.66 -20.86 -15.07
N TRP A 142 11.53 -21.90 -14.26
CA TRP A 142 10.26 -22.45 -13.85
C TRP A 142 9.50 -21.28 -13.22
N ILE A 143 8.52 -20.74 -13.94
CA ILE A 143 7.44 -19.95 -13.33
C ILE A 143 6.87 -20.91 -12.30
N TYR A 144 7.31 -20.77 -11.05
CA TYR A 144 6.94 -21.68 -9.97
C TYR A 144 5.40 -21.74 -9.90
N ALA A 145 4.86 -22.91 -9.60
CA ALA A 145 3.45 -23.30 -9.65
C ALA A 145 2.44 -22.26 -9.11
N ASP A 146 1.19 -22.37 -9.55
CA ASP A 146 0.00 -21.69 -8.98
C ASP A 146 -0.18 -20.19 -9.26
N TYR A 147 0.12 -19.70 -10.47
CA TYR A 147 -0.24 -18.34 -10.91
C TYR A 147 -1.21 -18.35 -12.09
N VAL A 148 -2.20 -17.45 -12.06
CA VAL A 148 -2.97 -17.05 -13.23
C VAL A 148 -2.15 -16.05 -14.04
N ILE A 149 -2.03 -16.31 -15.34
CA ILE A 149 -1.30 -15.46 -16.29
C ILE A 149 -2.32 -14.72 -17.17
N THR A 150 -2.16 -13.41 -17.30
CA THR A 150 -2.97 -12.62 -18.22
C THR A 150 -2.37 -12.64 -19.62
N PRO A 151 -3.21 -12.67 -20.67
CA PRO A 151 -2.78 -12.30 -22.02
C PRO A 151 -2.41 -10.80 -22.09
N PRO A 152 -1.90 -10.28 -23.23
CA PRO A 152 -1.51 -8.87 -23.38
C PRO A 152 -2.70 -7.91 -23.52
N TYR A 153 -3.69 -8.08 -22.66
CA TYR A 153 -4.88 -7.26 -22.51
C TYR A 153 -5.45 -7.45 -21.11
N ASN A 154 -6.27 -6.48 -20.67
CA ASN A 154 -6.77 -6.47 -19.31
C ASN A 154 -7.66 -7.69 -19.02
N THR A 155 -7.49 -8.24 -17.81
CA THR A 155 -8.36 -9.29 -17.25
C THR A 155 -9.05 -8.77 -16.02
N ASN A 156 -10.13 -9.42 -15.61
CA ASN A 156 -10.88 -9.01 -14.44
C ASN A 156 -11.14 -10.16 -13.48
N ILE A 157 -11.05 -9.85 -12.19
CA ILE A 157 -11.58 -10.66 -11.10
C ILE A 157 -12.86 -9.97 -10.61
N LEU A 158 -13.97 -10.68 -10.61
CA LEU A 158 -15.24 -10.20 -10.09
C LEU A 158 -15.54 -10.92 -8.77
N ILE A 159 -15.68 -10.14 -7.70
CA ILE A 159 -16.16 -10.58 -6.40
C ILE A 159 -17.60 -10.10 -6.26
N ASP A 160 -18.54 -11.03 -6.15
CA ASP A 160 -19.98 -10.76 -6.10
C ASP A 160 -20.60 -11.22 -4.77
N GLY A 161 -21.80 -10.73 -4.46
CA GLY A 161 -22.54 -11.07 -3.25
C GLY A 161 -22.13 -10.30 -2.01
N LEU A 162 -21.41 -9.19 -2.17
CA LEU A 162 -21.02 -8.30 -1.09
C LEU A 162 -22.17 -7.37 -0.70
N THR A 163 -22.12 -6.82 0.51
CA THR A 163 -23.07 -5.78 0.92
C THR A 163 -22.90 -4.53 0.04
N PRO A 164 -23.94 -4.06 -0.67
CA PRO A 164 -23.83 -2.87 -1.52
C PRO A 164 -23.40 -1.63 -0.74
N SER A 165 -22.54 -0.80 -1.33
CA SER A 165 -21.96 0.40 -0.72
C SER A 165 -21.10 0.17 0.53
N GLN A 166 -20.85 -1.09 0.93
CA GLN A 166 -19.92 -1.42 2.00
C GLN A 166 -18.48 -1.33 1.47
N ALA A 167 -17.57 -0.80 2.29
CA ALA A 167 -16.15 -0.76 2.00
C ALA A 167 -15.47 -2.06 2.45
N TYR A 168 -14.51 -2.53 1.65
CA TYR A 168 -13.70 -3.72 1.89
C TYR A 168 -12.22 -3.40 1.74
N ASP A 169 -11.39 -4.06 2.55
CA ASP A 169 -9.96 -4.12 2.29
C ASP A 169 -9.70 -5.36 1.43
N LEU A 170 -8.97 -5.18 0.33
CA LEU A 170 -8.67 -6.21 -0.66
C LEU A 170 -7.16 -6.38 -0.79
N ALA A 171 -6.61 -7.47 -0.27
CA ALA A 171 -5.23 -7.86 -0.53
C ALA A 171 -5.16 -8.65 -1.83
N ILE A 172 -4.13 -8.40 -2.65
CA ILE A 172 -3.86 -9.15 -3.88
C ILE A 172 -2.44 -9.71 -3.83
N TYR A 173 -2.28 -10.95 -4.27
CA TYR A 173 -0.99 -11.61 -4.48
C TYR A 173 -0.70 -11.64 -5.98
N GLY A 174 0.38 -10.97 -6.40
CA GLY A 174 0.59 -10.59 -7.80
C GLY A 174 1.97 -10.92 -8.38
N CYS A 175 3.04 -10.81 -7.58
CA CYS A 175 4.39 -10.99 -8.13
C CYS A 175 4.87 -12.45 -8.00
N ASN A 176 5.32 -13.02 -9.11
CA ASN A 176 6.21 -14.17 -9.09
C ASN A 176 7.61 -13.67 -8.69
N GLY A 177 7.87 -13.68 -7.37
CA GLY A 177 9.01 -13.02 -6.73
C GLY A 177 10.36 -13.17 -7.45
N ASP A 178 10.71 -14.39 -7.89
CA ASP A 178 12.01 -14.68 -8.53
C ASP A 178 12.07 -14.36 -10.04
N ALA A 179 10.92 -14.35 -10.72
CA ALA A 179 10.82 -14.07 -12.15
C ALA A 179 10.65 -12.56 -12.45
N GLY A 180 10.27 -11.76 -11.44
CA GLY A 180 10.04 -10.32 -11.61
C GLY A 180 8.80 -9.98 -12.43
N ILE A 181 7.85 -10.91 -12.53
CA ILE A 181 6.61 -10.77 -13.31
C ILE A 181 5.45 -10.54 -12.33
N GLY A 182 4.63 -9.52 -12.61
CA GLY A 182 3.45 -9.15 -11.85
C GLY A 182 2.58 -8.17 -12.63
N GLY A 183 1.62 -7.51 -11.99
CA GLY A 183 0.66 -6.64 -12.66
C GLY A 183 0.32 -5.36 -11.90
N TYR A 184 -0.42 -4.50 -12.58
CA TYR A 184 -1.13 -3.38 -11.94
C TYR A 184 -2.57 -3.77 -11.67
N PHE A 185 -3.03 -3.49 -10.46
CA PHE A 185 -4.36 -3.85 -9.99
C PHE A 185 -5.14 -2.60 -9.59
N THR A 186 -6.34 -2.42 -10.12
CA THR A 186 -7.31 -1.44 -9.60
C THR A 186 -8.59 -2.15 -9.23
N ALA A 187 -9.28 -1.71 -8.18
CA ALA A 187 -10.55 -2.28 -7.79
C ALA A 187 -11.57 -1.17 -7.55
N ASN A 188 -12.65 -1.14 -8.33
CA ASN A 188 -13.69 -0.10 -8.27
C ASN A 188 -13.15 1.34 -8.12
N GLY A 189 -12.08 1.68 -8.85
CA GLY A 189 -11.45 3.00 -8.81
C GLY A 189 -10.39 3.23 -7.72
N VAL A 190 -10.15 2.25 -6.85
CA VAL A 190 -9.03 2.25 -5.88
C VAL A 190 -7.80 1.63 -6.54
N GLY A 191 -6.63 2.25 -6.35
CA GLY A 191 -5.35 1.85 -6.94
C GLY A 191 -4.73 2.94 -7.83
N PRO A 192 -3.83 2.60 -8.77
CA PRO A 192 -3.32 1.24 -9.02
C PRO A 192 -2.41 0.75 -7.89
N LEU A 193 -2.52 -0.54 -7.56
CA LEU A 193 -1.56 -1.31 -6.79
C LEU A 193 -0.54 -1.90 -7.79
N ASP A 194 0.73 -1.51 -7.66
CA ASP A 194 1.84 -2.01 -8.48
C ASP A 194 2.52 -3.21 -7.80
N LEU A 195 2.36 -4.40 -8.38
CA LEU A 195 3.01 -5.64 -7.95
C LEU A 195 3.99 -6.16 -9.00
N ILE A 196 4.56 -5.29 -9.84
CA ILE A 196 5.58 -5.70 -10.83
C ILE A 196 6.92 -5.95 -10.11
N GLY A 197 7.76 -6.82 -10.69
CA GLY A 197 9.04 -7.24 -10.12
C GLY A 197 9.88 -6.10 -9.55
N GLY A 198 10.26 -6.24 -8.28
CA GLY A 198 11.04 -5.24 -7.53
C GLY A 198 10.21 -4.30 -6.65
N HIS A 199 8.86 -4.33 -6.76
CA HIS A 199 7.94 -3.52 -5.95
C HIS A 199 7.39 -4.28 -4.73
N LYS A 200 6.47 -5.23 -4.88
CA LYS A 200 5.94 -6.10 -3.80
C LYS A 200 5.43 -7.43 -4.33
N ASN A 201 5.42 -8.50 -3.51
CA ASN A 201 4.77 -9.78 -3.85
C ASN A 201 3.25 -9.76 -3.65
N ALA A 202 2.80 -8.96 -2.69
CA ALA A 202 1.40 -8.73 -2.39
C ALA A 202 1.21 -7.27 -1.95
N GLY A 203 -0.02 -6.79 -1.99
CA GLY A 203 -0.37 -5.45 -1.51
C GLY A 203 -1.86 -5.31 -1.28
N ILE A 204 -2.28 -4.23 -0.61
CA ILE A 204 -3.67 -4.03 -0.22
C ILE A 204 -4.25 -2.78 -0.89
N LEU A 205 -5.40 -2.96 -1.53
CA LEU A 205 -6.32 -1.89 -1.91
C LEU A 205 -7.30 -1.68 -0.76
N TYR A 206 -7.14 -0.58 -0.03
CA TYR A 206 -7.95 -0.29 1.15
C TYR A 206 -9.24 0.45 0.79
N GLY A 207 -10.33 0.09 1.48
CA GLY A 207 -11.60 0.81 1.36
C GLY A 207 -12.25 0.74 -0.02
N VAL A 208 -12.07 -0.37 -0.74
CA VAL A 208 -12.74 -0.63 -2.00
C VAL A 208 -14.24 -0.75 -1.74
N VAL A 209 -15.02 0.17 -2.28
CA VAL A 209 -16.48 0.20 -2.08
C VAL A 209 -17.14 -0.75 -3.07
N ALA A 210 -17.88 -1.73 -2.56
CA ALA A 210 -18.74 -2.57 -3.39
C ALA A 210 -19.83 -1.71 -4.04
N ASP A 211 -20.09 -1.94 -5.33
CA ASP A 211 -21.02 -1.14 -6.10
C ASP A 211 -22.48 -1.32 -5.66
N GLU A 212 -23.43 -0.74 -6.41
CA GLU A 212 -24.87 -0.85 -6.11
C GLU A 212 -25.41 -2.28 -6.21
N ASN A 213 -24.70 -3.17 -6.91
CA ASN A 213 -25.04 -4.58 -7.06
C ASN A 213 -24.33 -5.46 -6.02
N GLY A 214 -23.47 -4.89 -5.17
CA GLY A 214 -22.66 -5.68 -4.23
C GLY A 214 -21.44 -6.30 -4.88
N GLN A 215 -20.87 -5.65 -5.91
CA GLN A 215 -19.76 -6.17 -6.68
C GLN A 215 -18.48 -5.34 -6.49
N ILE A 216 -17.35 -6.04 -6.39
CA ILE A 216 -16.01 -5.48 -6.57
C ILE A 216 -15.43 -6.07 -7.86
N THR A 217 -15.15 -5.20 -8.83
CA THR A 217 -14.39 -5.57 -10.03
C THR A 217 -12.95 -5.15 -9.85
N VAL A 218 -12.05 -6.12 -9.90
CA VAL A 218 -10.60 -5.92 -9.92
C VAL A 218 -10.16 -5.97 -11.38
N ASP A 219 -9.65 -4.86 -11.90
CA ASP A 219 -8.96 -4.80 -13.17
C ASP A 219 -7.49 -5.17 -12.98
N VAL A 220 -7.00 -6.10 -13.79
CA VAL A 220 -5.60 -6.50 -13.85
C VAL A 220 -5.04 -6.09 -15.19
N SER A 221 -3.95 -5.33 -15.17
CA SER A 221 -3.24 -4.87 -16.38
C SER A 221 -1.75 -5.19 -16.33
N GLU A 222 -1.18 -5.38 -17.51
CA GLU A 222 0.23 -5.71 -17.69
C GLU A 222 1.17 -4.55 -17.36
N GLY A 223 2.39 -4.90 -16.93
CA GLY A 223 3.50 -3.97 -16.86
C GLY A 223 4.00 -3.56 -18.26
N PRO A 224 4.61 -2.37 -18.41
CA PRO A 224 5.01 -1.82 -19.71
C PRO A 224 6.09 -2.63 -20.46
N ASN A 225 6.72 -3.62 -19.82
CA ASN A 225 7.94 -4.27 -20.31
C ASN A 225 7.82 -5.76 -20.63
N VAL A 226 6.72 -6.45 -20.26
CA VAL A 226 6.64 -7.93 -20.35
C VAL A 226 5.47 -8.42 -21.20
N GLY A 227 4.41 -7.62 -21.38
CA GLY A 227 3.25 -8.03 -22.19
C GLY A 227 2.36 -9.09 -21.51
N ILE A 228 2.51 -9.27 -20.19
CA ILE A 228 1.77 -10.20 -19.33
C ILE A 228 1.70 -9.62 -17.91
N ALA A 229 0.67 -10.03 -17.16
CA ALA A 229 0.59 -9.89 -15.70
C ALA A 229 0.34 -11.27 -15.07
N THR A 230 0.67 -11.38 -13.78
CA THR A 230 0.43 -12.58 -12.98
C THR A 230 -0.29 -12.24 -11.68
N TYR A 231 -1.04 -13.20 -11.15
CA TYR A 231 -1.60 -13.17 -9.79
C TYR A 231 -1.95 -14.57 -9.32
N SER A 232 -1.93 -14.79 -8.00
CA SER A 232 -2.10 -16.13 -7.41
C SER A 232 -3.16 -16.19 -6.31
N GLY A 233 -3.73 -15.07 -5.91
CA GLY A 233 -4.76 -15.08 -4.88
C GLY A 233 -5.16 -13.70 -4.42
N LEU A 234 -6.10 -13.70 -3.48
CA LEU A 234 -6.57 -12.50 -2.81
C LEU A 234 -7.00 -12.78 -1.37
N GLU A 235 -7.06 -11.72 -0.58
CA GLU A 235 -7.83 -11.70 0.66
C GLU A 235 -8.87 -10.59 0.61
N LEU A 236 -10.04 -10.82 1.19
CA LEU A 236 -11.09 -9.82 1.32
C LEU A 236 -11.60 -9.79 2.76
N ARG A 237 -11.73 -8.59 3.31
CA ARG A 237 -12.41 -8.40 4.60
C ARG A 237 -13.26 -7.14 4.53
N GLU A 238 -14.36 -7.09 5.28
CA GLU A 238 -15.06 -5.83 5.51
C GLU A 238 -14.09 -4.81 6.12
N ALA A 239 -13.92 -3.67 5.45
CA ALA A 239 -13.06 -2.63 5.97
C ALA A 239 -13.62 -2.19 7.31
N VAL A 240 -12.75 -2.15 8.33
CA VAL A 240 -13.08 -1.40 9.55
C VAL A 240 -13.45 0.00 9.08
N ALA A 241 -14.62 0.47 9.48
CA ALA A 241 -15.09 1.81 9.13
C ALA A 241 -13.95 2.78 9.40
N GLN A 242 -13.32 3.26 8.33
CA GLN A 242 -12.23 4.20 8.46
C GLN A 242 -12.87 5.44 9.07
N PRO A 243 -12.31 5.99 10.16
CA PRO A 243 -12.89 7.18 10.73
C PRO A 243 -12.96 8.24 9.63
N VAL A 244 -14.10 8.93 9.51
CA VAL A 244 -14.20 10.08 8.61
C VAL A 244 -13.05 11.04 8.93
N ASP A 245 -12.57 11.71 7.88
CA ASP A 245 -11.50 12.68 7.97
C ASP A 245 -10.18 12.08 8.49
N THR A 246 -9.79 10.92 7.93
CA THR A 246 -8.53 10.24 8.26
C THR A 246 -7.64 10.09 7.03
N ALA A 247 -6.40 10.57 7.13
CA ALA A 247 -5.33 10.27 6.19
C ALA A 247 -4.39 9.21 6.80
N TYR A 248 -3.71 8.43 5.96
CA TYR A 248 -2.80 7.38 6.42
C TYR A 248 -1.39 7.66 5.92
N LEU A 249 -0.40 7.60 6.81
CA LEU A 249 1.00 7.44 6.40
C LEU A 249 1.20 5.96 6.04
N THR A 250 1.50 5.71 4.76
CA THR A 250 1.51 4.38 4.13
C THR A 250 2.86 3.99 3.55
N GLY A 251 3.81 4.92 3.49
CA GLY A 251 5.17 4.61 3.07
C GLY A 251 6.16 5.62 3.60
N PHE A 252 7.35 5.15 3.92
CA PHE A 252 8.45 6.00 4.35
C PHE A 252 9.76 5.52 3.73
N CYS A 253 10.47 6.46 3.10
CA CYS A 253 11.85 6.27 2.66
C CYS A 253 12.75 7.21 3.47
N ILE A 254 13.94 6.74 3.84
CA ILE A 254 15.00 7.56 4.42
C ILE A 254 16.29 7.30 3.65
N THR A 255 16.96 8.36 3.23
CA THR A 255 18.21 8.28 2.51
C THR A 255 19.20 9.28 3.05
N ARG A 256 20.48 8.93 2.99
CA ARG A 256 21.53 9.94 3.08
C ARG A 256 21.40 10.89 1.89
N CYS A 257 21.68 12.17 2.10
CA CYS A 257 21.74 13.18 1.05
C CYS A 257 22.90 14.15 1.26
N ASP A 258 23.21 14.95 0.23
CA ASP A 258 24.08 16.11 0.38
C ASP A 258 23.33 17.32 0.98
N GLU A 259 24.04 18.43 1.18
CA GLU A 259 23.48 19.68 1.71
C GLU A 259 22.42 20.30 0.78
N ALA A 260 22.42 19.96 -0.51
CA ALA A 260 21.40 20.40 -1.46
C ALA A 260 20.17 19.49 -1.46
N GLY A 261 20.21 18.35 -0.77
CA GLY A 261 19.12 17.37 -0.69
C GLY A 261 19.19 16.27 -1.75
N SER A 262 20.26 16.19 -2.55
CA SER A 262 20.46 15.15 -3.55
C SER A 262 20.74 13.80 -2.87
N MET A 263 19.99 12.77 -3.26
CA MET A 263 20.11 11.43 -2.71
C MET A 263 21.52 10.83 -2.92
N ILE A 264 22.06 10.20 -1.87
CA ILE A 264 23.25 9.35 -1.92
C ILE A 264 22.80 7.88 -1.87
N THR A 265 22.86 7.21 -3.02
CA THR A 265 22.25 5.87 -3.20
C THR A 265 22.89 4.74 -2.41
N SER A 266 24.07 4.93 -1.82
CA SER A 266 24.74 3.91 -1.00
C SER A 266 24.11 3.72 0.38
N GLU A 267 23.29 4.66 0.85
CA GLU A 267 22.59 4.58 2.14
C GLU A 267 21.12 4.94 1.94
N ARG A 268 20.32 3.91 1.64
CA ARG A 268 18.91 4.01 1.25
C ARG A 268 18.11 3.00 2.04
N TYR A 269 17.01 3.46 2.64
CA TYR A 269 16.16 2.61 3.47
C TYR A 269 14.69 2.95 3.27
N ASN A 270 13.79 2.00 3.49
CA ASN A 270 12.35 2.21 3.44
C ASN A 270 11.59 1.27 4.40
N THR A 271 10.29 1.47 4.51
CA THR A 271 9.38 0.60 5.27
C THR A 271 8.81 -0.50 4.38
N LEU A 272 9.66 -1.27 3.69
CA LEU A 272 9.18 -2.37 2.86
C LEU A 272 10.17 -3.54 2.86
N TRP A 273 9.65 -4.76 2.79
CA TRP A 273 10.44 -5.96 2.55
C TRP A 273 9.64 -7.01 1.76
N PRO A 274 10.27 -7.74 0.81
CA PRO A 274 11.64 -7.58 0.33
C PRO A 274 11.73 -6.53 -0.78
N ASN A 275 12.80 -5.73 -0.81
CA ASN A 275 13.08 -4.82 -1.92
C ASN A 275 14.60 -4.46 -2.01
N PRO A 276 15.05 -3.71 -3.05
CA PRO A 276 16.47 -3.35 -3.21
C PRO A 276 17.04 -2.29 -2.25
N ALA A 277 16.23 -1.64 -1.42
CA ALA A 277 16.65 -0.79 -0.31
C ALA A 277 16.58 -1.56 1.02
N TRP A 278 17.33 -1.08 2.01
CA TRP A 278 17.34 -1.68 3.34
C TRP A 278 16.15 -1.20 4.18
N GLU A 279 15.96 -1.77 5.35
CA GLU A 279 14.74 -1.54 6.14
C GLU A 279 14.92 -0.39 7.12
N ALA A 280 13.88 0.42 7.22
CA ALA A 280 13.64 1.36 8.31
C ALA A 280 12.46 0.86 9.13
N VAL A 281 12.64 0.74 10.44
CA VAL A 281 11.60 0.29 11.37
C VAL A 281 11.07 1.46 12.19
N PHE A 282 9.81 1.42 12.58
CA PHE A 282 9.08 2.46 13.28
C PHE A 282 8.62 1.98 14.64
N TYR A 283 8.75 2.86 15.63
CA TYR A 283 8.25 2.69 16.99
C TYR A 283 7.42 3.91 17.39
N PRO A 284 6.37 3.73 18.18
CA PRO A 284 5.54 4.84 18.62
C PRO A 284 6.28 5.71 19.64
N GLY A 285 6.09 7.01 19.55
CA GLY A 285 6.59 7.98 20.52
C GLY A 285 8.01 8.47 20.25
N ALA A 286 8.43 9.39 21.11
CA ALA A 286 9.79 9.89 21.13
C ALA A 286 10.74 8.86 21.73
N TYR A 287 11.96 8.78 21.19
CA TYR A 287 12.99 7.89 21.69
C TYR A 287 13.42 8.31 23.09
N ASP A 288 13.32 7.38 24.03
CA ASP A 288 13.93 7.48 25.36
C ASP A 288 14.70 6.17 25.61
N PRO A 289 16.02 6.22 25.78
CA PRO A 289 16.84 5.01 25.97
C PRO A 289 16.49 4.21 27.23
N ASN A 290 15.72 4.77 28.17
CA ASN A 290 15.30 4.09 29.40
C ASN A 290 13.95 3.37 29.25
N THR A 291 13.12 3.78 28.29
CA THR A 291 11.75 3.26 28.13
C THR A 291 11.48 2.69 26.75
N PHE A 292 12.45 2.75 25.83
CA PHE A 292 12.33 2.18 24.50
C PHE A 292 12.07 0.68 24.56
N ASP A 293 10.97 0.23 23.96
CA ASP A 293 10.59 -1.16 23.86
C ASP A 293 10.70 -1.63 22.40
N PRO A 294 11.69 -2.46 22.04
CA PRO A 294 11.86 -2.95 20.68
C PRO A 294 10.75 -3.94 20.24
N ASN A 295 9.82 -4.30 21.13
CA ASN A 295 8.67 -5.14 20.78
C ASN A 295 7.43 -4.33 20.35
N LEU A 296 7.45 -2.99 20.47
CA LEU A 296 6.36 -2.11 20.03
C LEU A 296 6.54 -1.64 18.58
N LEU A 297 6.88 -2.57 17.70
CA LEU A 297 7.06 -2.30 16.27
C LEU A 297 5.73 -1.87 15.64
N VAL A 298 5.75 -0.77 14.90
CA VAL A 298 4.59 -0.25 14.15
C VAL A 298 4.48 -0.92 12.78
N ASN A 299 5.61 -1.32 12.20
CA ASN A 299 5.64 -2.01 10.92
C ASN A 299 4.89 -3.34 10.99
N SER A 300 4.28 -3.70 9.86
CA SER A 300 3.74 -5.03 9.60
C SER A 300 4.87 -6.08 9.67
N TYR A 301 4.63 -7.17 10.39
CA TYR A 301 5.55 -8.31 10.42
C TYR A 301 5.59 -9.10 9.09
N ALA A 302 4.61 -8.89 8.21
CA ALA A 302 4.53 -9.61 6.95
C ALA A 302 5.49 -9.03 5.89
N ASP A 303 5.64 -7.70 5.84
CA ASP A 303 6.28 -6.98 4.75
C ASP A 303 6.94 -5.67 5.17
N MET A 304 7.05 -5.40 6.47
CA MET A 304 7.61 -4.18 7.05
C MET A 304 6.87 -2.88 6.70
N ASP A 305 5.69 -2.95 6.09
CA ASP A 305 4.93 -1.75 5.73
C ASP A 305 4.33 -1.04 6.94
N ILE A 306 4.07 0.26 6.81
CA ILE A 306 3.44 1.06 7.86
C ILE A 306 2.06 1.50 7.44
N ARG A 307 1.13 1.54 8.39
CA ARG A 307 -0.18 2.14 8.18
C ARG A 307 -0.62 2.89 9.42
N ILE A 308 -0.29 4.18 9.43
CA ILE A 308 -0.51 5.03 10.60
C ILE A 308 -1.63 6.02 10.27
N PRO A 309 -2.80 5.93 10.93
CA PRO A 309 -3.89 6.88 10.72
C PRO A 309 -3.56 8.26 11.30
N PHE A 310 -4.12 9.30 10.73
CA PHE A 310 -4.07 10.69 11.20
C PHE A 310 -5.44 11.35 11.03
N GLN A 311 -6.04 11.74 12.15
CA GLN A 311 -7.26 12.54 12.19
C GLN A 311 -6.95 13.97 12.59
N VAL A 312 -7.84 14.91 12.23
CA VAL A 312 -7.72 16.31 12.64
C VAL A 312 -7.53 16.43 14.17
N GLY A 313 -6.47 17.13 14.58
CA GLY A 313 -6.08 17.30 15.97
C GLY A 313 -5.02 16.30 16.46
N ASP A 314 -4.72 15.25 15.68
CA ASP A 314 -3.64 14.33 16.02
C ASP A 314 -2.27 15.03 15.98
N THR A 315 -1.43 14.73 16.95
CA THR A 315 0.01 14.98 16.88
C THR A 315 0.73 13.73 17.34
N LYS A 316 1.48 13.12 16.43
CA LYS A 316 2.15 11.83 16.65
C LYS A 316 3.63 11.96 16.38
N THR A 317 4.44 11.52 17.33
CA THR A 317 5.88 11.35 17.17
C THR A 317 6.18 9.87 16.97
N PHE A 318 7.06 9.57 16.03
CA PHE A 318 7.59 8.24 15.79
C PHE A 318 9.10 8.28 15.88
N THR A 319 9.65 7.19 16.40
CA THR A 319 11.08 6.89 16.32
C THR A 319 11.28 5.92 15.18
N PHE A 320 12.21 6.23 14.26
CA PHE A 320 12.61 5.30 13.22
C PHE A 320 14.06 4.86 13.43
N VAL A 321 14.35 3.59 13.15
CA VAL A 321 15.68 2.98 13.33
C VAL A 321 16.10 2.31 12.03
N PHE A 322 17.37 2.48 11.65
CA PHE A 322 17.94 1.91 10.42
C PHE A 322 19.45 1.63 10.58
N ALA A 323 19.92 0.58 9.91
CA ALA A 323 21.27 0.04 10.10
C ALA A 323 22.28 0.70 9.16
N ARG A 324 23.17 1.55 9.69
CA ARG A 324 24.20 2.22 8.87
C ARG A 324 25.43 1.35 8.67
N THR A 325 25.86 1.16 7.42
CA THR A 325 26.98 0.27 7.07
C THR A 325 28.17 0.99 6.42
N GLY A 326 28.37 2.27 6.75
CA GLY A 326 29.23 3.15 5.97
C GLY A 326 30.07 4.13 6.79
N ALA A 327 30.26 5.33 6.21
CA ALA A 327 31.11 6.37 6.76
C ALA A 327 30.55 6.95 8.07
N THR A 328 31.44 7.17 9.03
CA THR A 328 31.16 7.78 10.34
C THR A 328 31.06 9.31 10.28
N ASP A 329 30.93 9.86 9.08
CA ASP A 329 30.70 11.29 8.91
C ASP A 329 29.24 11.62 9.21
N SER A 330 28.99 12.92 9.36
CA SER A 330 27.72 13.49 9.80
C SER A 330 27.03 14.18 8.63
N PRO A 331 26.40 13.41 7.71
CA PRO A 331 25.80 13.95 6.50
C PRO A 331 24.43 14.58 6.79
N TYR A 332 23.76 15.00 5.72
CA TYR A 332 22.33 15.27 5.75
C TYR A 332 21.55 13.97 5.50
N TYR A 333 20.35 13.91 6.05
CA TYR A 333 19.38 12.87 5.75
C TYR A 333 18.10 13.48 5.23
N SER A 334 17.52 12.82 4.23
CA SER A 334 16.24 13.18 3.63
C SER A 334 15.26 12.02 3.80
N ALA A 335 14.06 12.32 4.27
CA ALA A 335 12.94 11.40 4.32
C ALA A 335 11.86 11.79 3.30
N THR A 336 11.33 10.80 2.60
CA THR A 336 10.16 10.92 1.71
C THR A 336 9.00 10.16 2.33
N LEU A 337 7.88 10.84 2.55
CA LEU A 337 6.67 10.26 3.14
C LEU A 337 5.59 10.14 2.07
N PHE A 338 4.90 9.01 2.09
CA PHE A 338 3.80 8.70 1.20
C PHE A 338 2.53 8.46 2.01
N PHE A 339 1.42 8.97 1.49
CA PHE A 339 0.14 8.92 2.19
C PHE A 339 -0.90 8.25 1.31
N ASN A 340 -1.87 7.58 1.93
CA ASN A 340 -3.04 7.02 1.26
C ASN A 340 -2.68 6.15 0.04
N ASN A 341 -1.68 5.28 0.22
CA ASN A 341 -1.16 4.33 -0.76
C ASN A 341 -0.56 4.98 -2.02
N LYS A 342 -0.20 6.27 -1.96
CA LYS A 342 0.40 6.97 -3.09
C LYS A 342 1.81 6.50 -3.41
N GLU A 343 2.44 5.73 -2.53
CA GLU A 343 3.69 5.00 -2.81
C GLU A 343 3.53 3.92 -3.89
N LEU A 344 2.31 3.40 -4.10
CA LEU A 344 2.02 2.35 -5.08
C LEU A 344 1.81 2.89 -6.51
N VAL A 345 1.80 4.21 -6.69
CA VAL A 345 1.66 4.83 -8.02
C VAL A 345 2.91 4.52 -8.86
N PRO A 346 2.76 4.12 -10.14
CA PRO A 346 3.90 3.79 -11.00
C PRO A 346 4.91 4.93 -11.11
N GLY A 347 6.20 4.58 -11.21
CA GLY A 347 7.29 5.55 -11.34
C GLY A 347 7.77 6.13 -10.01
N GLY A 348 7.86 5.28 -8.98
CA GLY A 348 8.43 5.67 -7.69
C GLY A 348 7.44 6.26 -6.69
N GLY A 349 6.13 6.16 -6.95
CA GLY A 349 5.08 6.73 -6.12
C GLY A 349 4.88 8.23 -6.33
N THR A 350 3.86 8.78 -5.66
CA THR A 350 3.63 10.23 -5.55
C THR A 350 3.94 10.68 -4.12
N PRO A 351 5.13 11.27 -3.87
CA PRO A 351 5.49 11.78 -2.56
C PRO A 351 4.49 12.81 -2.02
N GLY A 352 4.14 12.70 -0.74
CA GLY A 352 3.32 13.70 -0.07
C GLY A 352 4.15 14.77 0.64
N ILE A 353 5.22 14.37 1.30
CA ILE A 353 6.18 15.26 1.97
C ILE A 353 7.60 14.77 1.69
N THR A 354 8.53 15.71 1.52
CA THR A 354 9.97 15.41 1.53
C THR A 354 10.68 16.38 2.46
N VAL A 355 11.29 15.85 3.51
CA VAL A 355 11.97 16.63 4.56
C VAL A 355 13.43 16.24 4.63
N MET A 356 14.31 17.19 4.91
CA MET A 356 15.72 16.93 5.18
C MET A 356 16.23 17.70 6.39
N ALA A 357 17.27 17.17 7.03
CA ALA A 357 18.00 17.82 8.11
C ALA A 357 19.46 17.36 8.13
N ALA A 358 20.34 18.18 8.71
CA ALA A 358 21.66 17.72 9.10
C ALA A 358 21.54 16.66 10.18
N MET A 359 22.41 15.64 10.15
CA MET A 359 22.51 14.66 11.22
C MET A 359 22.95 15.35 12.52
N ASP A 360 22.41 14.89 13.64
CA ASP A 360 22.74 15.36 14.98
C ASP A 360 23.80 14.44 15.62
N ASP A 361 24.99 14.98 15.84
CA ASP A 361 26.12 14.25 16.45
C ASP A 361 26.19 14.33 17.96
N ASN A 362 25.50 15.29 18.57
CA ASN A 362 25.64 15.62 19.98
C ASN A 362 24.44 15.14 20.81
N GLY A 363 23.35 14.79 20.12
CA GLY A 363 22.10 14.37 20.73
C GLY A 363 21.24 15.57 21.18
N PRO A 364 20.06 15.31 21.76
CA PRO A 364 19.03 16.34 21.95
C PRO A 364 19.37 17.44 22.97
N ALA A 365 20.50 17.36 23.68
CA ALA A 365 20.81 18.22 24.83
C ALA A 365 21.21 19.65 24.45
N ASP A 366 21.81 19.85 23.28
CA ASP A 366 22.16 21.17 22.73
C ASP A 366 21.13 21.68 21.70
N GLY A 367 20.07 20.90 21.47
CA GLY A 367 18.98 21.21 20.56
C GLY A 367 19.18 20.58 19.19
N ASN A 368 18.09 20.06 18.62
CA ASN A 368 18.15 19.36 17.34
C ASN A 368 18.47 20.33 16.17
N PRO A 369 19.18 19.86 15.13
CA PRO A 369 19.37 20.59 13.89
C PRO A 369 18.04 21.06 13.27
N ALA A 370 18.09 22.19 12.56
CA ALA A 370 16.94 22.65 11.79
C ALA A 370 16.63 21.67 10.64
N PHE A 371 15.34 21.41 10.41
CA PHE A 371 14.86 20.65 9.27
C PHE A 371 14.16 21.57 8.26
N MET A 372 14.13 21.15 7.00
CA MET A 372 13.54 21.92 5.90
C MET A 372 12.93 21.01 4.83
N ALA A 373 12.06 21.56 3.99
CA ALA A 373 11.57 20.84 2.83
C ALA A 373 12.70 20.56 1.83
N ASN A 374 12.72 19.35 1.28
CA ASN A 374 13.63 18.97 0.20
C ASN A 374 12.90 19.06 -1.14
N SER A 375 13.41 19.88 -2.05
CA SER A 375 12.88 20.08 -3.41
C SER A 375 13.85 19.61 -4.49
N HIS A 376 14.87 18.83 -4.14
CA HIS A 376 15.88 18.37 -5.09
C HIS A 376 15.27 17.42 -6.12
N THR A 377 15.83 17.36 -7.33
CA THR A 377 15.28 16.59 -8.45
C THR A 377 15.44 15.07 -8.34
N ASN A 378 16.26 14.60 -7.40
CA ASN A 378 16.55 13.19 -7.17
C ASN A 378 16.57 12.91 -5.66
N THR A 379 15.39 12.59 -5.15
CA THR A 379 15.14 12.06 -3.82
C THR A 379 14.72 10.59 -3.95
N MET A 380 14.53 9.91 -2.83
CA MET A 380 14.15 8.50 -2.86
C MET A 380 12.64 8.35 -3.05
N GLY A 381 12.27 7.70 -4.16
CA GLY A 381 10.95 7.16 -4.45
C GLY A 381 10.76 5.74 -3.92
N TRP A 382 9.59 5.16 -4.19
CA TRP A 382 9.15 3.87 -3.67
C TRP A 382 9.20 2.70 -4.69
N PRO A 383 9.57 1.49 -4.26
CA PRO A 383 10.25 1.21 -2.98
C PRO A 383 11.71 1.66 -3.03
N PHE A 384 12.32 1.65 -4.21
CA PHE A 384 13.57 2.32 -4.47
C PHE A 384 13.57 2.88 -5.90
N ASP A 385 13.35 4.18 -6.01
CA ASP A 385 13.53 4.92 -7.26
C ASP A 385 14.39 6.17 -6.98
N PRO A 386 15.62 6.27 -7.52
CA PRO A 386 16.49 7.43 -7.28
C PRO A 386 16.13 8.65 -8.15
N ALA A 387 15.09 8.60 -8.97
CA ALA A 387 14.71 9.64 -9.93
C ALA A 387 13.44 10.42 -9.55
N VAL A 388 12.97 10.30 -8.29
CA VAL A 388 11.76 10.98 -7.83
C VAL A 388 12.09 12.37 -7.27
N PRO A 389 11.52 13.46 -7.81
CA PRO A 389 11.70 14.80 -7.26
C PRO A 389 11.10 14.94 -5.86
N GLY A 390 11.80 15.67 -4.98
CA GLY A 390 11.28 16.06 -3.68
C GLY A 390 10.11 17.05 -3.82
N THR A 391 9.16 16.98 -2.91
CA THR A 391 7.92 17.78 -2.95
C THR A 391 8.14 19.28 -2.72
N GLY A 392 9.25 19.67 -2.09
CA GLY A 392 9.49 21.06 -1.70
C GLY A 392 8.51 21.62 -0.67
N THR A 393 7.74 20.76 0.01
CA THR A 393 6.81 21.14 1.09
C THR A 393 6.98 20.24 2.32
N LEU A 394 6.64 20.79 3.48
CA LEU A 394 6.53 20.06 4.76
C LEU A 394 5.07 19.71 5.10
N VAL A 395 4.16 19.95 4.16
CA VAL A 395 2.72 19.79 4.32
C VAL A 395 2.17 18.90 3.22
N TYR A 396 1.46 17.85 3.62
CA TYR A 396 0.61 17.03 2.75
C TYR A 396 -0.84 17.46 2.87
N TYR A 397 -1.57 17.48 1.76
CA TYR A 397 -3.00 17.80 1.71
C TYR A 397 -3.79 16.61 1.20
N ASP A 398 -4.81 16.22 1.97
CA ASP A 398 -5.80 15.24 1.60
C ASP A 398 -7.17 15.94 1.48
N TYR A 399 -7.51 16.31 0.25
CA TYR A 399 -8.77 16.98 -0.04
C TYR A 399 -9.99 16.08 0.15
N GLN A 400 -9.83 14.75 0.00
CA GLN A 400 -10.94 13.80 0.11
C GLN A 400 -11.35 13.63 1.57
N ASN A 401 -10.35 13.62 2.46
CA ASN A 401 -10.56 13.47 3.90
C ASN A 401 -10.46 14.80 4.66
N GLN A 402 -10.38 15.94 3.99
CA GLN A 402 -10.29 17.27 4.62
C GLN A 402 -9.19 17.34 5.72
N VAL A 403 -8.06 16.65 5.49
CA VAL A 403 -6.92 16.60 6.41
C VAL A 403 -5.70 17.23 5.75
N SER A 404 -4.93 17.98 6.53
CA SER A 404 -3.57 18.37 6.21
C SER A 404 -2.62 17.79 7.24
N ILE A 405 -1.47 17.24 6.81
CA ILE A 405 -0.45 16.69 7.70
C ILE A 405 0.81 17.52 7.57
N ASN A 406 1.31 18.04 8.69
CA ASN A 406 2.47 18.92 8.76
C ASN A 406 3.62 18.23 9.50
N VAL A 407 4.85 18.35 8.99
CA VAL A 407 6.03 17.99 9.77
C VAL A 407 6.34 19.10 10.77
N THR A 408 6.24 18.78 12.05
CA THR A 408 6.55 19.71 13.15
C THR A 408 7.85 19.37 13.87
N GLY A 409 8.47 18.23 13.54
CA GLY A 409 9.79 17.85 14.02
C GLY A 409 10.39 16.77 13.15
N PHE A 410 11.68 16.89 12.84
CA PHE A 410 12.46 15.86 12.15
C PHE A 410 13.91 15.94 12.59
N VAL A 411 14.49 14.79 12.96
CA VAL A 411 15.89 14.67 13.37
C VAL A 411 16.40 13.27 13.06
N VAL A 412 17.67 13.17 12.68
CA VAL A 412 18.39 11.90 12.57
C VAL A 412 19.64 12.01 13.43
N TYR A 413 19.78 11.14 14.40
CA TYR A 413 20.94 11.10 15.29
C TYR A 413 22.03 10.22 14.70
N ASN A 414 23.28 10.63 14.89
CA ASN A 414 24.43 9.79 14.64
C ASN A 414 24.32 8.51 15.48
N GLN A 415 24.65 7.37 14.88
CA GLN A 415 24.55 6.04 15.50
C GLN A 415 25.30 5.94 16.85
N PHE A 416 26.34 6.75 17.05
CA PHE A 416 27.12 6.79 18.29
C PHE A 416 26.53 7.66 19.40
N VAL A 417 25.50 8.49 19.12
CA VAL A 417 24.83 9.31 20.14
C VAL A 417 24.20 8.42 21.20
N TYR A 418 23.46 7.39 20.76
CA TYR A 418 22.85 6.43 21.67
C TYR A 418 23.61 5.12 21.76
N ASN A 419 24.38 4.77 20.71
CA ASN A 419 25.23 3.58 20.67
C ASN A 419 24.43 2.31 21.01
N LYS A 420 23.34 2.09 20.26
CA LYS A 420 22.39 0.99 20.43
C LYS A 420 22.33 0.13 19.19
N ASP A 421 21.97 -1.13 19.39
CA ASP A 421 21.83 -2.18 18.39
C ASP A 421 20.47 -2.85 18.68
N TYR A 422 19.49 -2.53 17.85
CA TYR A 422 18.08 -2.88 18.02
C TYR A 422 17.54 -3.69 16.84
N ILE A 423 18.11 -3.53 15.65
CA ILE A 423 17.57 -4.11 14.43
C ILE A 423 18.58 -4.97 13.70
N TYR A 424 18.04 -5.89 12.91
CA TYR A 424 18.85 -6.76 12.08
C TYR A 424 18.89 -6.15 10.69
N ARG A 425 20.09 -5.95 10.15
CA ARG A 425 20.25 -5.58 8.75
C ARG A 425 19.67 -6.68 7.86
N SER A 426 18.51 -6.41 7.29
CA SER A 426 17.77 -7.37 6.49
C SER A 426 18.32 -7.38 5.05
N ASP A 427 19.41 -8.12 4.85
CA ASP A 427 19.72 -8.63 3.51
C ASP A 427 19.02 -10.01 3.29
N TRP A 428 18.51 -10.68 4.36
CA TRP A 428 18.09 -12.11 4.33
C TRP A 428 16.95 -12.52 5.32
N ALA A 429 16.36 -11.64 6.13
CA ALA A 429 15.39 -12.04 7.18
C ALA A 429 14.37 -10.94 7.55
N ASN A 430 13.09 -11.31 7.69
CA ASN A 430 11.97 -10.45 8.11
C ASN A 430 11.25 -11.10 9.32
N PRO A 431 10.85 -10.34 10.37
CA PRO A 431 11.06 -8.91 10.63
C PRO A 431 12.53 -8.53 10.80
N ALA A 432 12.88 -7.30 10.42
CA ALA A 432 14.19 -6.69 10.68
C ALA A 432 14.40 -6.34 12.18
N SER A 433 13.80 -7.09 13.11
CA SER A 433 13.85 -6.83 14.56
C SER A 433 14.91 -7.70 15.25
N GLY A 434 15.67 -7.11 16.17
CA GLY A 434 16.65 -7.81 17.00
C GLY A 434 18.10 -7.46 16.62
N PRO A 435 19.05 -7.53 17.56
CA PRO A 435 20.40 -6.99 17.37
C PRO A 435 21.26 -7.80 16.37
N ASP A 436 22.10 -7.13 15.59
CA ASP A 436 23.01 -7.73 14.61
C ASP A 436 24.50 -7.43 14.83
N THR A 437 24.85 -6.86 15.98
CA THR A 437 26.19 -6.40 16.39
C THR A 437 26.67 -5.10 15.78
N TRP A 438 25.85 -4.43 14.95
CA TRP A 438 26.13 -3.09 14.44
C TRP A 438 25.29 -2.05 15.20
N VAL A 439 25.86 -0.86 15.37
CA VAL A 439 25.13 0.23 16.03
C VAL A 439 24.24 0.94 15.02
N ASP A 440 22.98 1.13 15.40
CA ASP A 440 21.95 1.68 14.56
C ASP A 440 21.87 3.20 14.63
N ALA A 441 21.49 3.81 13.53
CA ALA A 441 21.05 5.19 13.53
C ALA A 441 19.59 5.26 14.00
N ILE A 442 19.30 6.30 14.78
CA ILE A 442 17.97 6.56 15.34
C ILE A 442 17.53 7.92 14.86
N GLY A 443 16.35 8.02 14.27
CA GLY A 443 15.72 9.28 13.93
C GLY A 443 14.35 9.42 14.57
N GLN A 444 13.82 10.63 14.54
CA GLN A 444 12.48 10.94 15.03
C GLN A 444 11.77 11.86 14.06
N ILE A 445 10.48 11.62 13.88
CA ILE A 445 9.60 12.48 13.10
C ILE A 445 8.33 12.77 13.90
N THR A 446 7.89 14.02 13.88
CA THR A 446 6.61 14.44 14.48
C THR A 446 5.72 15.03 13.40
N LEU A 447 4.51 14.48 13.31
CA LEU A 447 3.50 14.84 12.34
C LEU A 447 2.26 15.37 13.08
N ALA A 448 1.74 16.50 12.64
CA ALA A 448 0.53 17.11 13.17
C ALA A 448 -0.54 17.22 12.09
N ALA A 449 -1.73 16.68 12.38
CA ALA A 449 -2.86 16.69 11.49
C ALA A 449 -3.82 17.85 11.83
N THR A 450 -4.13 18.67 10.84
CA THR A 450 -5.02 19.82 10.95
C THR A 450 -6.12 19.74 9.91
N GLU A 451 -7.23 20.43 10.16
CA GLU A 451 -8.32 20.56 9.18
C GLU A 451 -7.79 21.20 7.90
N TYR A 452 -8.08 20.60 6.75
CA TYR A 452 -7.84 21.18 5.45
C TYR A 452 -9.16 21.53 4.78
N LEU A 453 -9.38 22.82 4.62
CA LEU A 453 -10.48 23.36 3.82
C LEU A 453 -9.88 23.81 2.49
N PRO A 454 -10.09 23.05 1.39
CA PRO A 454 -9.57 23.45 0.09
C PRO A 454 -10.18 24.80 -0.32
N THR A 455 -9.34 25.64 -0.90
CA THR A 455 -9.76 26.92 -1.44
C THR A 455 -10.59 26.73 -2.71
N CYS A 456 -11.39 27.73 -3.05
CA CYS A 456 -12.21 27.72 -4.26
C CYS A 456 -11.35 27.52 -5.54
N ALA A 457 -10.12 28.03 -5.53
CA ALA A 457 -9.17 27.97 -6.63
C ALA A 457 -8.63 26.54 -6.80
N GLU A 458 -8.32 25.86 -5.70
CA GLU A 458 -7.89 24.45 -5.73
C GLU A 458 -9.00 23.52 -6.23
N GLN A 459 -10.26 23.86 -5.94
CA GLN A 459 -11.41 23.11 -6.43
C GLN A 459 -11.85 23.52 -7.85
N ASN A 460 -11.33 24.63 -8.37
CA ASN A 460 -11.82 25.28 -9.60
C ASN A 460 -13.36 25.52 -9.56
N VAL A 461 -13.88 25.85 -8.38
CA VAL A 461 -15.30 26.15 -8.12
C VAL A 461 -15.37 27.54 -7.53
N TYR A 462 -15.69 28.53 -8.36
CA TYR A 462 -15.85 29.92 -7.96
C TYR A 462 -17.33 30.22 -7.70
N ALA A 463 -17.60 31.13 -6.76
CA ALA A 463 -18.95 31.67 -6.62
C ALA A 463 -19.34 32.38 -7.93
N PRO A 464 -20.60 32.34 -8.38
CA PRO A 464 -21.04 33.06 -9.58
C PRO A 464 -20.74 34.56 -9.55
N GLU A 465 -20.65 35.14 -8.36
CA GLU A 465 -20.32 36.55 -8.10
C GLU A 465 -18.82 36.85 -7.98
N ASP A 466 -17.95 35.84 -8.00
CA ASP A 466 -16.49 35.97 -8.02
C ASP A 466 -16.03 36.09 -9.48
N PHE A 467 -16.09 37.31 -10.01
CA PHE A 467 -15.84 37.59 -11.43
C PHE A 467 -14.35 37.53 -11.77
N ASN A 468 -13.49 37.80 -10.78
CA ASN A 468 -12.04 37.80 -10.96
C ASN A 468 -11.38 36.47 -10.58
N GLN A 469 -12.15 35.52 -10.04
CA GLN A 469 -11.74 34.18 -9.65
C GLN A 469 -10.63 34.17 -8.59
N ASP A 470 -10.70 35.10 -7.64
CA ASP A 470 -9.72 35.24 -6.55
C ASP A 470 -10.12 34.56 -5.23
N CYS A 471 -11.28 33.88 -5.22
CA CYS A 471 -11.93 33.24 -4.06
C CYS A 471 -12.61 34.15 -3.07
N TYR A 472 -12.70 35.45 -3.33
CA TYR A 472 -13.33 36.40 -2.44
C TYR A 472 -14.35 37.25 -3.19
N VAL A 473 -15.65 37.03 -2.97
CA VAL A 473 -16.66 37.98 -3.45
C VAL A 473 -16.52 39.31 -2.68
N ASN A 474 -15.95 40.31 -3.32
CA ASN A 474 -15.60 41.57 -2.67
C ASN A 474 -15.88 42.81 -3.56
N LEU A 475 -15.35 43.99 -3.18
CA LEU A 475 -15.60 45.24 -3.91
C LEU A 475 -14.95 45.26 -5.29
N GLU A 476 -13.90 44.46 -5.51
CA GLU A 476 -13.24 44.31 -6.80
C GLU A 476 -14.15 43.59 -7.80
N ASP A 477 -14.83 42.51 -7.39
CA ASP A 477 -15.87 41.86 -8.19
C ASP A 477 -17.03 42.79 -8.52
N PHE A 478 -17.47 43.56 -7.53
CA PHE A 478 -18.51 44.55 -7.74
C PHE A 478 -18.07 45.62 -8.75
N ALA A 479 -16.81 46.04 -8.72
CA ALA A 479 -16.25 46.97 -9.68
C ALA A 479 -16.18 46.36 -11.10
N GLN A 480 -15.79 45.09 -11.23
CA GLN A 480 -15.79 44.38 -12.50
C GLN A 480 -17.21 44.21 -13.06
N PHE A 481 -18.16 43.80 -12.22
CA PHE A 481 -19.58 43.72 -12.56
C PHE A 481 -20.12 45.09 -13.03
N ALA A 482 -19.88 46.14 -12.27
CA ALA A 482 -20.33 47.49 -12.62
C ALA A 482 -19.69 48.00 -13.92
N GLY A 483 -18.41 47.71 -14.14
CA GLY A 483 -17.70 48.04 -15.40
C GLY A 483 -18.27 47.30 -16.60
N ALA A 484 -18.54 45.99 -16.46
CA ALA A 484 -19.19 45.18 -17.49
C ALA A 484 -20.61 45.67 -17.78
N TRP A 485 -21.38 46.02 -16.74
CA TRP A 485 -22.74 46.57 -16.87
C TRP A 485 -22.79 47.90 -17.64
N LEU A 486 -21.77 48.75 -17.48
CA LEU A 486 -21.66 50.00 -18.24
C LEU A 486 -21.32 49.75 -19.72
N THR A 487 -20.70 48.61 -20.02
CA THR A 487 -20.34 48.20 -21.38
C THR A 487 -21.51 47.52 -22.08
N CYS A 488 -22.31 46.73 -21.34
CA CYS A 488 -23.42 46.00 -21.88
C CYS A 488 -24.47 45.68 -20.81
N ASN A 489 -25.67 46.24 -20.97
CA ASN A 489 -26.79 46.04 -20.06
C ASN A 489 -28.13 45.85 -20.79
N GLU A 490 -28.10 45.63 -22.11
CA GLU A 490 -29.30 45.42 -22.91
C GLU A 490 -29.75 43.96 -22.80
N PRO A 491 -30.90 43.65 -22.17
CA PRO A 491 -31.32 42.27 -21.93
C PRO A 491 -31.65 41.49 -23.22
N ARG A 492 -31.81 42.20 -24.34
CA ARG A 492 -32.11 41.63 -25.67
C ARG A 492 -30.87 41.48 -26.55
N ASN A 493 -29.71 41.96 -26.09
CA ASN A 493 -28.44 41.84 -26.79
C ASN A 493 -27.36 41.28 -25.84
N PRO A 494 -27.44 39.98 -25.49
CA PRO A 494 -26.53 39.36 -24.52
C PRO A 494 -25.08 39.23 -25.02
N VAL A 495 -24.84 39.46 -26.32
CA VAL A 495 -23.49 39.41 -26.93
C VAL A 495 -22.90 40.80 -27.18
N CYS A 496 -23.67 41.86 -26.91
CA CYS A 496 -23.20 43.24 -26.95
C CYS A 496 -22.62 43.64 -28.32
N GLU A 497 -23.19 43.08 -29.39
CA GLU A 497 -22.84 43.37 -30.80
C GLU A 497 -23.71 44.45 -31.44
#